data_AF-A0A1S3I7U1-F1
#
_entry.id   AF-A0A1S3I7U1-F1
#
_cell.length_a   1.000
_cell.length_b   1.000
_cell.length_c   1.000
_cell.angle_alpha   90.00
_cell.angle_beta   90.00
_cell.angle_gamma   90.00
#
_symmetry.space_group_name_H-M   'P 1'
#
loop_
_entity.id
_entity.type
_entity.pdbx_description
1 polymer ?
#
loop_
_entity_poly.entity_id
_entity_poly.type
_entity_poly.pdbx_seq_one_letter_code
_entity_poly.pdbx_strand_id
1 'polypeptide(L)'
;MVQPGLSKQQPKSLLDPKKAQNLGIFLMGLKMSAAQLKQKLDIVDEASGGLTTEQITAIRRYQPDKNEQKTLKQYSGAVSDLDRADQFMLELCRIPHLDLKLELLLAIRELAAQIDDIEPSMELVSVACDELLGSQMFEVVLEYILAVGNYINSSGGKGGLMGFHLSSLLKLADYKSKDKSTTLLHYVVSELQAKDSAALDVTEELTTVDKCCDLSLQALTAEVDVMEKDLAKIKKLNNVLHQKSKEKGALGENFHKDVEVFAAAHATRLQLLADKGNQVLNKFKTIQTKFGESPNKSSDETFAIVSQFMQSLKKVKLQQQRVAGQNKTPVKSLAAVLQESLQEEPSRDSTRDSQKSMPESKKPDGRGSVGLKRGNSTTSIATTRPTIEGYLEKLSGGTHRHPKWDKRYFEVSITGHLHYSKKPNDKNLGSVYMKGAPIRQNREDPRVIVIETEDRHFKLRTRTEEEAVEWTEVLCYYGTRCMN
;
A
#
# COMPACT_ATOMS: atom_id res chain seq x y z
N MET A 1 -69.09 -23.06 -26.32
CA MET A 1 -68.12 -22.18 -27.01
C MET A 1 -67.03 -21.85 -26.01
N VAL A 2 -65.86 -22.48 -26.14
CA VAL A 2 -64.69 -22.23 -25.28
C VAL A 2 -63.86 -21.15 -25.96
N GLN A 3 -63.55 -20.06 -25.26
CA GLN A 3 -62.66 -19.00 -25.77
C GLN A 3 -61.24 -19.57 -25.95
N PRO A 4 -60.54 -19.27 -27.06
CA PRO A 4 -59.16 -19.69 -27.23
C PRO A 4 -58.26 -18.89 -26.28
N GLY A 5 -57.42 -19.61 -25.52
CA GLY A 5 -56.47 -19.03 -24.59
C GLY A 5 -55.49 -18.10 -25.29
N LEU A 6 -55.32 -16.88 -24.76
CA LEU A 6 -54.22 -16.00 -25.15
C LEU A 6 -52.89 -16.70 -24.84
N SER A 7 -52.20 -17.19 -25.87
CA SER A 7 -50.79 -17.54 -25.77
C SER A 7 -50.02 -16.27 -25.39
N LYS A 8 -49.44 -16.20 -24.18
CA LYS A 8 -48.47 -15.15 -23.84
C LYS A 8 -47.33 -15.24 -24.84
N GLN A 9 -47.28 -14.31 -25.80
CA GLN A 9 -46.15 -14.19 -26.72
C GLN A 9 -44.88 -13.94 -25.88
N GLN A 10 -43.82 -14.71 -26.15
CA GLN A 10 -42.54 -14.47 -25.51
C GLN A 10 -42.00 -13.10 -25.95
N PRO A 11 -41.44 -12.29 -25.04
CA PRO A 11 -40.87 -11.00 -25.38
C PRO A 11 -39.77 -11.15 -26.43
N LYS A 12 -39.76 -10.27 -27.43
CA LYS A 12 -38.75 -10.25 -28.50
C LYS A 12 -37.45 -9.65 -27.95
N SER A 13 -36.32 -10.31 -28.15
CA SER A 13 -35.00 -9.72 -27.85
C SER A 13 -34.28 -9.32 -29.13
N LEU A 14 -33.64 -8.14 -29.12
CA LEU A 14 -32.84 -7.59 -30.22
C LEU A 14 -31.34 -7.68 -29.94
N LEU A 15 -30.96 -7.83 -28.67
CA LEU A 15 -29.60 -8.04 -28.22
C LEU A 15 -29.15 -9.50 -28.42
N ASP A 16 -27.83 -9.70 -28.44
CA ASP A 16 -27.26 -11.04 -28.34
C ASP A 16 -27.75 -11.73 -27.04
N PRO A 17 -28.14 -13.02 -27.07
CA PRO A 17 -28.69 -13.72 -25.91
C PRO A 17 -27.79 -13.69 -24.67
N LYS A 18 -26.47 -13.80 -24.83
CA LYS A 18 -25.52 -13.77 -23.72
C LYS A 18 -25.42 -12.37 -23.12
N LYS A 19 -25.44 -11.33 -23.96
CA LYS A 19 -25.45 -9.94 -23.49
C LYS A 19 -26.78 -9.60 -22.81
N ALA A 20 -27.91 -10.01 -23.37
CA ALA A 20 -29.24 -9.84 -22.77
C ALA A 20 -29.33 -10.49 -21.39
N GLN A 21 -28.81 -11.72 -21.25
CA GLN A 21 -28.75 -12.43 -19.96
C GLN A 21 -27.88 -11.69 -18.93
N ASN A 22 -26.67 -11.29 -19.31
CA ASN A 22 -25.76 -10.55 -18.42
C ASN A 22 -26.36 -9.20 -18.00
N LEU A 23 -27.04 -8.51 -18.94
CA LEU A 23 -27.73 -7.26 -18.65
C LEU A 23 -28.92 -7.49 -17.72
N GLY A 24 -29.68 -8.57 -17.90
CA GLY A 24 -30.76 -8.95 -16.99
C GLY A 24 -30.27 -9.13 -15.55
N ILE A 25 -29.14 -9.81 -15.36
CA ILE A 25 -28.48 -9.96 -14.05
C ILE A 25 -28.06 -8.60 -13.49
N PHE A 26 -27.42 -7.77 -14.31
CA PHE A 26 -27.01 -6.42 -13.94
C PHE A 26 -28.21 -5.56 -13.50
N LEU A 27 -29.31 -5.57 -14.25
CA LEU A 27 -30.51 -4.78 -13.97
C LEU A 27 -31.18 -5.21 -12.66
N MET A 28 -31.14 -6.50 -12.31
CA MET A 28 -31.62 -6.99 -11.02
C MET A 28 -30.79 -6.45 -9.85
N GLY A 29 -29.48 -6.28 -10.05
CA GLY A 29 -28.58 -5.67 -9.06
C GLY A 29 -28.69 -4.16 -8.97
N LEU A 30 -28.83 -3.47 -10.11
CA LEU A 30 -28.89 -2.01 -10.20
C LEU A 30 -30.15 -1.43 -9.52
N LYS A 31 -31.27 -2.17 -9.57
CA LYS A 31 -32.58 -1.78 -8.98
C LYS A 31 -33.01 -0.34 -9.30
N MET A 32 -32.64 0.15 -10.48
CA MET A 32 -32.86 1.54 -10.91
C MET A 32 -33.56 1.56 -12.25
N SER A 33 -34.60 2.38 -12.37
CA SER A 33 -35.27 2.65 -13.65
C SER A 33 -34.44 3.61 -14.52
N ALA A 34 -34.66 3.60 -15.84
CA ALA A 34 -33.99 4.53 -16.74
C ALA A 34 -34.29 6.02 -16.43
N ALA A 35 -35.49 6.31 -15.90
CA ALA A 35 -35.86 7.66 -15.46
C ALA A 35 -35.03 8.09 -14.24
N GLN A 36 -34.87 7.21 -13.25
CA GLN A 36 -34.00 7.47 -12.09
C GLN A 36 -32.54 7.60 -12.51
N LEU A 37 -32.07 6.77 -13.44
CA LEU A 37 -30.72 6.89 -13.99
C LEU A 37 -30.50 8.26 -14.63
N LYS A 38 -31.44 8.73 -15.45
CA LYS A 38 -31.37 10.05 -16.08
C LYS A 38 -31.25 11.17 -15.05
N GLN A 39 -32.03 11.11 -13.97
CA GLN A 39 -31.95 12.08 -12.87
C GLN A 39 -30.59 12.01 -12.17
N LYS A 40 -30.12 10.81 -11.83
CA LYS A 40 -28.85 10.61 -11.12
C LYS A 40 -27.62 10.98 -11.95
N LEU A 41 -27.70 10.91 -13.27
CA LEU A 41 -26.64 11.35 -14.20
C LEU A 41 -26.41 12.86 -14.19
N ASP A 42 -27.40 13.64 -13.73
CA ASP A 42 -27.30 15.09 -13.63
C ASP A 42 -26.89 15.55 -12.21
N ILE A 43 -26.56 14.62 -11.31
CA ILE A 43 -26.07 14.90 -9.96
C ILE A 43 -24.58 14.53 -9.89
N VAL A 44 -23.72 15.54 -9.71
CA VAL A 44 -22.27 15.36 -9.67
C VAL A 44 -21.84 14.61 -8.41
N ASP A 45 -22.34 14.99 -7.24
CA ASP A 45 -21.95 14.43 -5.95
C ASP A 45 -22.69 13.12 -5.62
N GLU A 46 -21.95 12.13 -5.12
CA GLU A 46 -22.52 10.83 -4.74
C GLU A 46 -23.40 10.93 -3.50
N ALA A 47 -22.96 11.71 -2.50
CA ALA A 47 -23.68 11.89 -1.25
C ALA A 47 -25.03 12.61 -1.47
N SER A 48 -25.08 13.48 -2.48
CA SER A 48 -26.30 14.13 -2.96
C SER A 48 -27.22 13.23 -3.80
N GLY A 49 -26.92 11.93 -3.89
CA GLY A 49 -27.73 10.95 -4.60
C GLY A 49 -27.29 10.69 -6.04
N GLY A 50 -26.09 11.10 -6.44
CA GLY A 50 -25.47 10.75 -7.71
C GLY A 50 -25.24 9.24 -7.88
N LEU A 51 -24.62 8.87 -9.01
CA LEU A 51 -24.19 7.50 -9.26
C LEU A 51 -22.89 7.20 -8.51
N THR A 52 -22.75 5.95 -8.04
CA THR A 52 -21.49 5.44 -7.49
C THR A 52 -20.50 5.08 -8.59
N THR A 53 -19.22 4.97 -8.27
CA THR A 53 -18.17 4.55 -9.20
C THR A 53 -18.46 3.19 -9.84
N GLU A 54 -18.99 2.23 -9.07
CA GLU A 54 -19.37 0.90 -9.57
C GLU A 54 -20.55 0.98 -10.52
N GLN A 55 -21.55 1.83 -10.21
CA GLN A 55 -22.69 2.05 -11.08
C GLN A 55 -22.26 2.68 -12.40
N ILE A 56 -21.44 3.72 -12.37
CA ILE A 56 -20.90 4.40 -13.57
C ILE A 56 -20.12 3.40 -14.43
N THR A 57 -19.20 2.64 -13.82
CA THR A 57 -18.38 1.64 -14.51
C THR A 57 -19.22 0.54 -15.13
N ALA A 58 -20.21 0.03 -14.41
CA ALA A 58 -21.10 -1.01 -14.90
C ALA A 58 -21.97 -0.51 -16.06
N ILE A 59 -22.58 0.67 -15.95
CA ILE A 59 -23.37 1.26 -17.04
C ILE A 59 -22.48 1.48 -18.27
N ARG A 60 -21.26 1.98 -18.08
CA ARG A 60 -20.31 2.21 -19.17
C ARG A 60 -19.89 0.92 -19.88
N ARG A 61 -19.80 -0.20 -19.16
CA ARG A 61 -19.55 -1.55 -19.71
C ARG A 61 -20.73 -2.08 -20.51
N TYR A 62 -21.95 -1.81 -20.06
CA TYR A 62 -23.17 -2.39 -20.63
C TYR A 62 -23.88 -1.50 -21.65
N GLN A 63 -23.50 -0.21 -21.77
CA GLN A 63 -24.14 0.70 -22.70
C GLN A 63 -24.13 0.15 -24.15
N PRO A 64 -25.14 0.49 -24.97
CA PRO A 64 -25.22 -0.03 -26.33
C PRO A 64 -24.08 0.51 -27.20
N ASP A 65 -23.41 -0.38 -27.92
CA ASP A 65 -22.39 0.00 -28.90
C ASP A 65 -23.02 0.65 -30.15
N LYS A 66 -22.19 1.17 -31.08
CA LYS A 66 -22.71 1.90 -32.26
C LYS A 66 -23.61 1.05 -33.16
N ASN A 67 -23.40 -0.26 -33.24
CA ASN A 67 -24.23 -1.15 -34.04
C ASN A 67 -25.53 -1.48 -33.31
N GLU A 68 -25.45 -1.80 -32.03
CA GLU A 68 -26.61 -2.04 -31.17
C GLU A 68 -27.51 -0.80 -31.10
N GLN A 69 -26.94 0.40 -30.97
CA GLN A 69 -27.71 1.65 -31.02
C GLN A 69 -28.47 1.79 -32.34
N LYS A 70 -27.88 1.40 -33.48
CA LYS A 70 -28.59 1.42 -34.77
C LYS A 70 -29.74 0.43 -34.78
N THR A 71 -29.48 -0.82 -34.38
CA THR A 71 -30.50 -1.88 -34.33
C THR A 71 -31.67 -1.49 -33.41
N LEU A 72 -31.36 -1.02 -32.21
CA LEU A 72 -32.36 -0.59 -31.22
C LEU A 72 -33.17 0.63 -31.70
N LYS A 73 -32.52 1.61 -32.36
CA LYS A 73 -33.20 2.81 -32.88
C LYS A 73 -34.03 2.53 -34.14
N GLN A 74 -33.75 1.46 -34.88
CA GLN A 74 -34.51 1.05 -36.06
C GLN A 74 -35.75 0.20 -35.72
N TYR A 75 -35.87 -0.25 -34.47
CA TYR A 75 -37.04 -1.01 -34.03
C TYR A 75 -38.30 -0.15 -34.08
N SER A 76 -39.28 -0.58 -34.88
CA SER A 76 -40.54 0.14 -35.12
C SER A 76 -41.76 -0.48 -34.44
N GLY A 77 -41.59 -1.58 -33.69
CA GLY A 77 -42.66 -2.23 -32.93
C GLY A 77 -42.93 -1.54 -31.59
N ALA A 78 -43.88 -2.06 -30.80
CA ALA A 78 -44.12 -1.51 -29.47
C ALA A 78 -42.96 -1.89 -28.53
N VAL A 79 -42.50 -0.94 -27.71
CA VAL A 79 -41.41 -1.16 -26.74
C VAL A 79 -41.82 -2.22 -25.70
N SER A 80 -43.12 -2.32 -25.38
CA SER A 80 -43.68 -3.36 -24.51
C SER A 80 -43.48 -4.78 -25.01
N ASP A 81 -43.25 -4.96 -26.31
CA ASP A 81 -43.07 -6.28 -26.94
C ASP A 81 -41.63 -6.77 -26.78
N LEU A 82 -40.71 -5.90 -26.35
CA LEU A 82 -39.31 -6.22 -26.14
C LEU A 82 -39.04 -6.81 -24.76
N ASP A 83 -37.99 -7.60 -24.62
CA ASP A 83 -37.51 -8.02 -23.29
C ASP A 83 -37.01 -6.84 -22.46
N ARG A 84 -37.02 -6.97 -21.13
CA ARG A 84 -36.65 -5.90 -20.19
C ARG A 84 -35.24 -5.36 -20.43
N ALA A 85 -34.31 -6.23 -20.83
CA ALA A 85 -32.95 -5.86 -21.20
C ALA A 85 -32.93 -4.89 -22.39
N ASP A 86 -33.64 -5.24 -23.47
CA ASP A 86 -33.77 -4.43 -24.68
C ASP A 86 -34.49 -3.11 -24.41
N GLN A 87 -35.57 -3.12 -23.61
CA GLN A 87 -36.29 -1.91 -23.20
C GLN A 87 -35.35 -0.93 -22.51
N PHE A 88 -34.54 -1.40 -21.55
CA PHE A 88 -33.58 -0.56 -20.84
C PHE A 88 -32.50 0.01 -21.76
N MET A 89 -31.94 -0.81 -22.66
CA MET A 89 -30.94 -0.36 -23.64
C MET A 89 -31.47 0.69 -24.60
N LEU A 90 -32.74 0.56 -24.97
CA LEU A 90 -33.43 1.55 -25.81
C LEU A 90 -33.62 2.88 -25.07
N GLU A 91 -33.87 2.86 -23.75
CA GLU A 91 -33.86 4.07 -22.93
C GLU A 91 -32.46 4.68 -22.81
N LEU A 92 -31.40 3.87 -22.63
CA LEU A 92 -30.02 4.37 -22.62
C LEU A 92 -29.67 5.09 -23.94
N CYS A 93 -30.12 4.55 -25.08
CA CYS A 93 -29.94 5.18 -26.39
C CYS A 93 -30.57 6.57 -26.51
N ARG A 94 -31.56 6.88 -25.67
CA ARG A 94 -32.27 8.17 -25.64
C ARG A 94 -31.57 9.19 -24.75
N ILE A 95 -30.65 8.78 -23.89
CA ILE A 95 -29.87 9.69 -23.05
C ILE A 95 -28.81 10.37 -23.94
N PRO A 96 -28.87 11.71 -24.11
CA PRO A 96 -27.89 12.41 -24.94
C PRO A 96 -26.49 12.31 -24.34
N HIS A 97 -25.52 11.94 -25.18
CA HIS A 97 -24.08 11.93 -24.81
C HIS A 97 -23.78 11.15 -23.53
N LEU A 98 -24.50 10.04 -23.32
CA LEU A 98 -24.33 9.17 -22.15
C LEU A 98 -22.88 8.75 -21.94
N ASP A 99 -22.18 8.40 -23.02
CA ASP A 99 -20.77 8.03 -23.03
C ASP A 99 -19.89 9.12 -22.40
N LEU A 100 -20.03 10.36 -22.86
CA LEU A 100 -19.28 11.51 -22.37
C LEU A 100 -19.66 11.88 -20.93
N LYS A 101 -20.95 11.78 -20.56
CA LYS A 101 -21.40 12.04 -19.18
C LYS A 101 -20.82 11.03 -18.20
N LEU A 102 -20.85 9.74 -18.54
CA LEU A 102 -20.25 8.69 -17.72
C LEU A 102 -18.73 8.84 -17.60
N GLU A 103 -18.05 9.21 -18.69
CA GLU A 103 -16.61 9.51 -18.65
C GLU A 103 -16.30 10.69 -17.71
N LEU A 104 -17.07 11.77 -17.79
CA LEU A 104 -16.89 12.94 -16.94
C LEU A 104 -17.15 12.61 -15.46
N LEU A 105 -18.26 11.95 -15.14
CA LEU A 105 -18.58 11.56 -13.77
C LEU A 105 -17.52 10.61 -13.18
N LEU A 106 -17.01 9.67 -13.98
CA LEU A 106 -15.94 8.78 -13.55
C LEU A 106 -14.66 9.55 -13.26
N ALA A 107 -14.24 10.45 -14.16
CA ALA A 107 -13.06 11.28 -13.95
C ALA A 107 -13.18 12.18 -12.70
N ILE A 108 -14.38 12.70 -12.41
CA ILE A 108 -14.68 13.46 -11.19
C ILE A 108 -14.47 12.59 -9.94
N ARG A 109 -14.96 11.34 -9.95
CA ARG A 109 -14.80 10.40 -8.84
C ARG A 109 -13.34 10.01 -8.62
N GLU A 110 -12.64 9.68 -9.71
CA GLU A 110 -11.24 9.29 -9.68
C GLU A 110 -10.37 10.43 -9.14
N LEU A 111 -10.54 11.66 -9.63
CA LEU A 111 -9.76 12.81 -9.16
C LEU A 111 -9.99 13.10 -7.68
N ALA A 112 -11.24 13.06 -7.20
CA ALA A 112 -11.55 13.29 -5.81
C ALA A 112 -10.87 12.26 -4.90
N ALA A 113 -10.98 10.97 -5.24
CA ALA A 113 -10.36 9.89 -4.50
C ALA A 113 -8.82 9.99 -4.51
N GLN A 114 -8.21 10.28 -5.66
CA GLN A 114 -6.76 10.45 -5.77
C GLN A 114 -6.24 11.56 -4.84
N ILE A 115 -6.92 12.72 -4.81
CA ILE A 115 -6.53 13.84 -3.93
C ILE A 115 -6.65 13.43 -2.46
N ASP A 116 -7.75 12.78 -2.08
CA ASP A 116 -7.98 12.32 -0.71
C ASP A 116 -6.95 11.26 -0.26
N ASP A 117 -6.45 10.43 -1.18
CA ASP A 117 -5.41 9.42 -0.90
C ASP A 117 -4.00 10.05 -0.77
N ILE A 118 -3.68 11.07 -1.57
CA ILE A 118 -2.33 11.64 -1.62
C ILE A 118 -2.06 12.71 -0.57
N GLU A 119 -3.07 13.49 -0.17
CA GLU A 119 -2.94 14.58 0.80
C GLU A 119 -2.32 14.11 2.14
N PRO A 120 -2.78 12.99 2.75
CA PRO A 120 -2.18 12.46 3.97
C PRO A 120 -0.74 12.01 3.78
N SER A 121 -0.44 11.38 2.64
CA SER A 121 0.92 10.89 2.33
C SER A 121 1.90 12.04 2.20
N MET A 122 1.51 13.14 1.55
CA MET A 122 2.32 14.35 1.44
C MET A 122 2.54 15.03 2.80
N GLU A 123 1.52 15.09 3.66
CA GLU A 123 1.66 15.58 5.03
C GLU A 123 2.63 14.72 5.84
N LEU A 124 2.51 13.41 5.75
CA LEU A 124 3.37 12.48 6.49
C LEU A 124 4.86 12.67 6.13
N VAL A 125 5.16 12.81 4.84
CA VAL A 125 6.53 13.10 4.37
C VAL A 125 6.99 14.49 4.82
N SER A 126 6.11 15.49 4.84
CA SER A 126 6.43 16.82 5.39
C SER A 126 6.85 16.74 6.86
N VAL A 127 6.05 16.06 7.68
CA VAL A 127 6.32 15.89 9.11
C VAL A 127 7.63 15.13 9.33
N ALA A 128 7.88 14.04 8.59
CA ALA A 128 9.15 13.31 8.68
C ALA A 128 10.35 14.19 8.31
N CYS A 129 10.20 15.10 7.33
CA CYS A 129 11.25 16.06 7.01
C CYS A 129 11.49 17.05 8.16
N ASP A 130 10.42 17.57 8.77
CA ASP A 130 10.51 18.50 9.90
C ASP A 130 11.14 17.84 11.14
N GLU A 131 10.76 16.60 11.45
CA GLU A 131 11.36 15.78 12.51
C GLU A 131 12.88 15.64 12.29
N LEU A 132 13.32 15.22 11.09
CA LEU A 132 14.75 15.06 10.79
C LEU A 132 15.53 16.38 10.81
N LEU A 133 14.93 17.47 10.32
CA LEU A 133 15.59 18.78 10.30
C LEU A 133 15.68 19.38 11.71
N GLY A 134 14.68 19.15 12.56
CA GLY A 134 14.57 19.73 13.89
C GLY A 134 15.17 18.91 15.03
N SER A 135 15.44 17.61 14.84
CA SER A 135 15.94 16.74 15.92
C SER A 135 17.40 17.04 16.29
N GLN A 136 17.58 17.73 17.42
CA GLN A 136 18.88 17.93 18.05
C GLN A 136 19.42 16.62 18.64
N MET A 137 18.54 15.75 19.14
CA MET A 137 18.95 14.45 19.67
C MET A 137 19.60 13.59 18.58
N PHE A 138 19.07 13.63 17.36
CA PHE A 138 19.67 12.92 16.23
C PHE A 138 21.07 13.46 15.91
N GLU A 139 21.27 14.78 15.90
CA GLU A 139 22.59 15.40 15.73
C GLU A 139 23.59 14.93 16.79
N VAL A 140 23.21 14.95 18.07
CA VAL A 140 24.05 14.45 19.17
C VAL A 140 24.41 12.98 18.95
N VAL A 141 23.45 12.13 18.59
CA VAL A 141 23.74 10.72 18.28
C VAL A 141 24.75 10.58 17.14
N LEU A 142 24.63 11.38 16.07
CA LEU A 142 25.58 11.38 14.96
C LEU A 142 26.98 11.85 15.39
N GLU A 143 27.08 12.88 16.23
CA GLU A 143 28.36 13.38 16.77
C GLU A 143 29.07 12.32 17.61
N TYR A 144 28.35 11.62 18.48
CA TYR A 144 28.90 10.52 19.27
C TYR A 144 29.40 9.39 18.38
N ILE A 145 28.64 9.02 17.35
CA ILE A 145 29.06 8.00 16.38
C ILE A 145 30.30 8.45 15.62
N LEU A 146 30.40 9.72 15.22
CA LEU A 146 31.58 10.27 14.55
C LEU A 146 32.81 10.22 15.48
N ALA A 147 32.66 10.65 16.73
CA ALA A 147 33.74 10.65 17.72
C ALA A 147 34.24 9.23 18.00
N VAL A 148 33.33 8.28 18.19
CA VAL A 148 33.66 6.87 18.34
C VAL A 148 34.36 6.37 17.08
N GLY A 149 33.78 6.53 15.89
CA GLY A 149 34.39 6.09 14.64
C GLY A 149 35.80 6.67 14.40
N ASN A 150 36.03 7.95 14.72
CA ASN A 150 37.34 8.59 14.62
C ASN A 150 38.36 7.99 15.58
N TYR A 151 37.95 7.72 16.83
CA TYR A 151 38.82 7.06 17.81
C TYR A 151 39.27 5.68 17.32
N ILE A 152 38.34 4.88 16.79
CA ILE A 152 38.61 3.54 16.27
C ILE A 152 39.60 3.59 15.10
N ASN A 153 39.32 4.45 14.13
CA ASN A 153 40.06 4.51 12.87
C ASN A 153 41.40 5.24 12.98
N SER A 154 41.67 5.93 14.11
CA SER A 154 42.95 6.61 14.36
C SER A 154 44.15 5.64 14.33
N SER A 155 43.95 4.41 14.78
CA SER A 155 44.98 3.35 14.82
C SER A 155 45.42 2.84 13.43
N GLY A 156 44.58 3.02 12.40
CA GLY A 156 44.84 2.61 11.02
C GLY A 156 45.15 3.75 10.05
N GLY A 157 45.42 4.96 10.55
CA GLY A 157 45.69 6.15 9.72
C GLY A 157 44.47 6.68 8.94
N LYS A 158 43.26 6.22 9.28
CA LYS A 158 41.98 6.64 8.67
C LYS A 158 41.10 7.46 9.63
N GLY A 159 41.66 7.95 10.73
CA GLY A 159 40.97 8.84 11.67
C GLY A 159 40.92 10.29 11.16
N GLY A 160 40.21 11.16 11.89
CA GLY A 160 40.12 12.59 11.57
C GLY A 160 39.09 12.93 10.48
N LEU A 161 38.08 12.08 10.30
CA LEU A 161 36.95 12.35 9.41
C LEU A 161 36.07 13.46 10.00
N MET A 162 35.57 14.33 9.13
CA MET A 162 34.66 15.42 9.50
C MET A 162 33.18 15.03 9.44
N GLY A 163 32.87 13.84 8.93
CA GLY A 163 31.52 13.33 8.78
C GLY A 163 31.48 11.95 8.14
N PHE A 164 30.28 11.38 8.03
CA PHE A 164 30.01 10.10 7.37
C PHE A 164 28.62 10.12 6.72
N HIS A 165 28.40 9.32 5.67
CA HIS A 165 27.07 9.16 5.07
C HIS A 165 26.14 8.34 5.97
N LEU A 166 24.85 8.67 6.00
CA LEU A 166 23.85 8.02 6.87
C LEU A 166 23.79 6.51 6.67
N SER A 167 24.09 6.00 5.46
CA SER A 167 24.18 4.55 5.20
C SER A 167 25.18 3.82 6.12
N SER A 168 26.15 4.54 6.69
CA SER A 168 27.15 3.99 7.62
C SER A 168 26.54 3.61 8.96
N LEU A 169 25.41 4.23 9.36
CA LEU A 169 24.70 3.93 10.60
C LEU A 169 24.29 2.46 10.68
N LEU A 170 23.93 1.86 9.53
CA LEU A 170 23.50 0.47 9.45
C LEU A 170 24.62 -0.51 9.78
N LYS A 171 25.89 -0.11 9.60
CA LYS A 171 27.06 -0.96 9.84
C LYS A 171 27.41 -1.10 11.32
N LEU A 172 26.89 -0.23 12.19
CA LEU A 172 27.21 -0.23 13.62
C LEU A 172 26.78 -1.54 14.33
N ALA A 173 25.77 -2.23 13.79
CA ALA A 173 25.33 -3.53 14.28
C ALA A 173 26.21 -4.70 13.81
N ASP A 174 27.02 -4.50 12.75
CA ASP A 174 27.84 -5.54 12.14
C ASP A 174 29.21 -5.68 12.82
N TYR A 175 29.77 -4.59 13.32
CA TYR A 175 31.03 -4.60 14.07
C TYR A 175 30.81 -5.20 15.46
N LYS A 176 31.28 -6.42 15.68
CA LYS A 176 31.08 -7.23 16.89
C LYS A 176 32.38 -7.53 17.61
N SER A 177 32.31 -7.68 18.93
CA SER A 177 33.36 -8.31 19.74
C SER A 177 33.57 -9.79 19.35
N LYS A 178 34.68 -10.42 19.77
CA LYS A 178 35.05 -11.79 19.38
C LYS A 178 34.05 -12.84 19.84
N ASP A 179 33.47 -12.61 21.02
CA ASP A 179 32.39 -13.44 21.57
C ASP A 179 31.01 -13.16 20.95
N LYS A 180 30.94 -12.26 19.97
CA LYS A 180 29.72 -11.85 19.24
C LYS A 180 28.59 -11.34 20.13
N SER A 181 28.89 -11.01 21.40
CA SER A 181 27.91 -10.62 22.40
C SER A 181 27.61 -9.11 22.38
N THR A 182 28.56 -8.29 21.96
CA THR A 182 28.48 -6.82 21.98
C THR A 182 28.83 -6.26 20.61
N THR A 183 28.00 -5.36 20.09
CA THR A 183 28.30 -4.63 18.83
C THR A 183 28.81 -3.22 19.12
N LEU A 184 29.35 -2.54 18.10
CA LEU A 184 29.68 -1.12 18.19
C LEU A 184 28.45 -0.27 18.55
N LEU A 185 27.28 -0.61 18.02
CA LEU A 185 26.02 0.03 18.43
C LEU A 185 25.73 -0.15 19.93
N HIS A 186 25.98 -1.33 20.52
CA HIS A 186 25.82 -1.53 21.97
C HIS A 186 26.74 -0.59 22.76
N TYR A 187 27.98 -0.43 22.31
CA TYR A 187 28.92 0.50 22.94
C TYR A 187 28.43 1.95 22.84
N VAL A 188 28.02 2.40 21.66
CA VAL A 188 27.48 3.76 21.44
C VAL A 188 26.29 4.03 22.35
N VAL A 189 25.33 3.09 22.45
CA VAL A 189 24.18 3.23 23.35
C VAL A 189 24.61 3.37 24.81
N SER A 190 25.61 2.59 25.26
CA SER A 190 26.09 2.67 26.64
C SER A 190 26.84 3.97 26.95
N GLU A 191 27.63 4.49 26.02
CA GLU A 191 28.28 5.79 26.18
C GLU A 191 27.25 6.92 26.23
N LEU A 192 26.26 6.91 25.34
CA LEU A 192 25.16 7.86 25.36
C LEU A 192 24.38 7.76 26.67
N GLN A 193 24.02 6.54 27.11
CA GLN A 193 23.32 6.34 28.39
C GLN A 193 24.09 6.92 29.58
N ALA A 194 25.44 6.87 29.57
CA ALA A 194 26.28 7.36 30.64
C ALA A 194 26.53 8.88 30.60
N LYS A 195 26.59 9.48 29.41
CA LYS A 195 27.00 10.88 29.22
C LYS A 195 25.87 11.82 28.80
N ASP A 196 24.93 11.32 28.02
CA ASP A 196 23.78 12.06 27.51
C ASP A 196 22.60 11.11 27.24
N SER A 197 21.92 10.69 28.32
CA SER A 197 20.84 9.71 28.21
C SER A 197 19.62 10.24 27.47
N ALA A 198 19.43 11.57 27.43
CA ALA A 198 18.31 12.21 26.74
C ALA A 198 18.40 12.00 25.22
N ALA A 199 19.60 11.99 24.65
CA ALA A 199 19.80 11.73 23.22
C ALA A 199 19.29 10.35 22.77
N LEU A 200 19.14 9.38 23.68
CA LEU A 200 18.56 8.07 23.36
C LEU A 200 17.04 8.10 23.19
N ASP A 201 16.38 9.22 23.49
CA ASP A 201 14.95 9.42 23.25
C ASP A 201 14.67 9.94 21.83
N VAL A 202 15.69 10.03 20.96
CA VAL A 202 15.56 10.30 19.52
C VAL A 202 14.55 9.37 18.82
N THR A 203 14.35 8.15 19.32
CA THR A 203 13.37 7.20 18.78
C THR A 203 11.92 7.61 19.05
N GLU A 204 11.71 8.54 19.97
CA GLU A 204 10.42 9.14 20.31
C GLU A 204 10.27 10.55 19.68
N GLU A 205 11.35 11.13 19.13
CA GLU A 205 11.29 12.34 18.27
C GLU A 205 11.02 11.99 16.80
N LEU A 206 11.69 10.96 16.27
CA LEU A 206 11.62 10.55 14.87
C LEU A 206 10.55 9.46 14.65
N THR A 207 9.29 9.78 14.96
CA THR A 207 8.18 8.82 14.99
C THR A 207 7.44 8.65 13.66
N THR A 208 7.72 9.51 12.69
CA THR A 208 7.05 9.52 11.38
C THR A 208 7.95 8.94 10.29
N VAL A 209 9.26 8.96 10.50
CA VAL A 209 10.27 8.48 9.54
C VAL A 209 10.05 7.02 9.15
N ASP A 210 9.62 6.16 10.07
CA ASP A 210 9.35 4.74 9.81
C ASP A 210 8.16 4.52 8.86
N LYS A 211 7.17 5.42 8.89
CA LYS A 211 5.99 5.35 8.01
C LYS A 211 6.26 5.88 6.61
N CYS A 212 7.38 6.57 6.40
CA CYS A 212 7.74 7.18 5.12
C CYS A 212 8.74 6.36 4.29
N CYS A 213 9.13 5.16 4.75
CA CYS A 213 10.14 4.33 4.06
C CYS A 213 9.72 3.89 2.65
N ASP A 214 8.42 3.77 2.39
CA ASP A 214 7.86 3.34 1.10
C ASP A 214 7.20 4.52 0.35
N LEU A 215 7.33 5.76 0.86
CA LEU A 215 6.75 6.96 0.27
C LEU A 215 7.83 7.79 -0.43
N SER A 216 7.83 7.71 -1.77
CA SER A 216 8.74 8.52 -2.58
C SER A 216 8.15 9.89 -2.85
N LEU A 217 8.81 10.95 -2.36
CA LEU A 217 8.41 12.33 -2.57
C LEU A 217 8.33 12.69 -4.05
N GLN A 218 9.23 12.15 -4.87
CA GLN A 218 9.25 12.37 -6.32
C GLN A 218 8.02 11.76 -6.99
N ALA A 219 7.62 10.55 -6.58
CA ALA A 219 6.40 9.91 -7.06
C ALA A 219 5.15 10.69 -6.64
N LEU A 220 5.09 11.12 -5.37
CA LEU A 220 3.98 11.93 -4.87
C LEU A 220 3.83 13.24 -5.67
N THR A 221 4.92 13.96 -5.94
CA THR A 221 4.84 15.19 -6.75
C THR A 221 4.45 14.92 -8.20
N ALA A 222 4.92 13.81 -8.79
CA ALA A 222 4.54 13.45 -10.16
C ALA A 222 3.05 13.06 -10.27
N GLU A 223 2.49 12.48 -9.22
CA GLU A 223 1.06 12.17 -9.16
C GLU A 223 0.20 13.44 -9.08
N VAL A 224 0.64 14.46 -8.33
CA VAL A 224 0.01 15.80 -8.35
C VAL A 224 -0.02 16.38 -9.76
N ASP A 225 1.09 16.31 -10.51
CA ASP A 225 1.15 16.78 -11.91
C ASP A 225 0.19 16.01 -12.84
N VAL A 226 -0.09 14.74 -12.55
CA VAL A 226 -1.07 13.93 -13.30
C VAL A 226 -2.49 14.40 -12.96
N MET A 227 -2.80 14.60 -11.67
CA MET A 227 -4.11 15.09 -11.23
C MET A 227 -4.45 16.48 -11.79
N GLU A 228 -3.48 17.37 -11.98
CA GLU A 228 -3.68 18.66 -12.67
C GLU A 228 -4.15 18.46 -14.12
N LYS A 229 -3.59 17.47 -14.83
CA LYS A 229 -3.99 17.12 -16.19
C LYS A 229 -5.39 16.48 -16.20
N ASP A 230 -5.71 15.67 -15.21
CA ASP A 230 -7.04 15.07 -15.06
C ASP A 230 -8.10 16.13 -14.77
N LEU A 231 -7.80 17.12 -13.94
CA LEU A 231 -8.66 18.29 -13.74
C LEU A 231 -8.86 19.08 -15.05
N ALA A 232 -7.80 19.27 -15.84
CA ALA A 232 -7.91 19.91 -17.16
C ALA A 232 -8.80 19.09 -18.12
N LYS A 233 -8.71 17.75 -18.06
CA LYS A 233 -9.58 16.83 -18.81
C LYS A 233 -11.04 16.98 -18.38
N ILE A 234 -11.34 17.02 -17.08
CA ILE A 234 -12.68 17.26 -16.53
C ILE A 234 -13.27 18.56 -17.07
N LYS A 235 -12.52 19.67 -16.98
CA LYS A 235 -12.94 20.98 -17.52
C LYS A 235 -13.24 20.90 -19.02
N LYS A 236 -12.37 20.24 -19.80
CA LYS A 236 -12.56 20.05 -21.24
C LYS A 236 -13.82 19.24 -21.55
N LEU A 237 -14.03 18.11 -20.88
CA LEU A 237 -15.21 17.27 -21.06
C LEU A 237 -16.50 18.01 -20.71
N ASN A 238 -16.50 18.76 -19.60
CA ASN A 238 -17.64 19.59 -19.19
C ASN A 238 -18.00 20.63 -20.27
N ASN A 239 -17.00 21.32 -20.83
CA ASN A 239 -17.21 22.29 -21.90
C ASN A 239 -17.77 21.66 -23.18
N VAL A 240 -17.26 20.49 -23.57
CA VAL A 240 -17.77 19.75 -24.73
C VAL A 240 -19.22 19.34 -24.52
N LEU A 241 -19.57 18.84 -23.33
CA LEU A 241 -20.95 18.48 -22.99
C LEU A 241 -21.89 19.69 -22.99
N HIS A 242 -21.45 20.82 -22.43
CA HIS A 242 -22.23 22.07 -22.40
C HIS A 242 -22.54 22.61 -23.79
N GLN A 243 -21.54 22.64 -24.68
CA GLN A 243 -21.72 23.07 -26.07
C GLN A 243 -22.76 22.20 -26.79
N LYS A 244 -22.62 20.87 -26.67
CA LYS A 244 -23.57 19.90 -27.26
C LYS A 244 -24.99 19.99 -26.68
N SER A 245 -25.13 20.41 -25.42
CA SER A 245 -26.44 20.59 -24.77
C SER A 245 -27.18 21.83 -25.28
N LYS A 246 -26.45 22.93 -25.55
CA LYS A 246 -27.01 24.18 -26.10
C LYS A 246 -27.60 24.00 -27.50
N GLU A 247 -27.02 23.13 -28.32
CA GLU A 247 -27.49 22.83 -29.68
C GLU A 247 -28.88 22.18 -29.74
N LYS A 248 -29.39 21.64 -28.61
CA LYS A 248 -30.67 20.90 -28.55
C LYS A 248 -31.70 21.46 -27.54
N GLY A 249 -31.46 22.63 -26.96
CA GLY A 249 -32.41 23.28 -26.03
C GLY A 249 -32.67 22.49 -24.73
N ALA A 250 -31.75 21.61 -24.32
CA ALA A 250 -31.93 20.77 -23.14
C ALA A 250 -31.48 21.49 -21.85
N LEU A 251 -32.36 21.48 -20.84
CA LEU A 251 -32.12 21.90 -19.45
C LEU A 251 -30.96 21.10 -18.85
N GLY A 252 -29.74 21.64 -18.95
CA GLY A 252 -28.52 21.05 -18.39
C GLY A 252 -27.61 22.06 -17.69
N GLU A 253 -28.09 23.29 -17.46
CA GLU A 253 -27.26 24.36 -16.87
C GLU A 253 -26.77 24.04 -15.46
N ASN A 254 -27.58 23.36 -14.65
CA ASN A 254 -27.22 23.07 -13.26
C ASN A 254 -26.05 22.09 -13.19
N PHE A 255 -26.09 20.99 -13.96
CA PHE A 255 -24.98 20.03 -14.02
C PHE A 255 -23.66 20.69 -14.45
N HIS A 256 -23.69 21.54 -15.48
CA HIS A 256 -22.49 22.23 -15.93
C HIS A 256 -21.88 23.11 -14.84
N LYS A 257 -22.72 23.90 -14.14
CA LYS A 257 -22.31 24.75 -13.02
C LYS A 257 -21.79 23.93 -11.85
N ASP A 258 -22.43 22.82 -11.52
CA ASP A 258 -21.99 21.93 -10.44
C ASP A 258 -20.59 21.35 -10.72
N VAL A 259 -20.31 20.98 -11.98
CA VAL A 259 -18.96 20.53 -12.38
C VAL A 259 -17.96 21.69 -12.35
N GLU A 260 -18.34 22.92 -12.69
CA GLU A 260 -17.47 24.10 -12.54
C GLU A 260 -17.13 24.39 -11.07
N VAL A 261 -18.11 24.28 -10.17
CA VAL A 261 -17.92 24.42 -8.72
C VAL A 261 -16.97 23.33 -8.21
N PHE A 262 -17.20 22.08 -8.59
CA PHE A 262 -16.28 20.97 -8.29
C PHE A 262 -14.86 21.28 -8.78
N ALA A 263 -14.72 21.69 -10.03
CA ALA A 263 -13.42 21.94 -10.65
C ALA A 263 -12.68 23.12 -10.01
N ALA A 264 -13.40 24.15 -9.55
CA ALA A 264 -12.81 25.29 -8.84
C ALA A 264 -12.32 24.88 -7.44
N ALA A 265 -13.12 24.11 -6.70
CA ALA A 265 -12.74 23.60 -5.39
C ALA A 265 -11.49 22.71 -5.47
N HIS A 266 -11.45 21.76 -6.41
CA HIS A 266 -10.32 20.84 -6.56
C HIS A 266 -9.09 21.51 -7.20
N ALA A 267 -9.26 22.54 -8.03
CA ALA A 267 -8.13 23.37 -8.47
C ALA A 267 -7.41 24.02 -7.29
N THR A 268 -8.17 24.50 -6.31
CA THR A 268 -7.61 25.15 -5.12
C THR A 268 -6.88 24.15 -4.23
N ARG A 269 -7.48 22.96 -4.01
CA ARG A 269 -6.82 21.85 -3.28
C ARG A 269 -5.53 21.40 -3.96
N LEU A 270 -5.56 21.18 -5.28
CA LEU A 270 -4.36 20.78 -6.03
C LEU A 270 -3.27 21.83 -6.00
N GLN A 271 -3.60 23.12 -6.11
CA GLN A 271 -2.61 24.19 -5.98
C GLN A 271 -1.94 24.17 -4.61
N LEU A 272 -2.74 24.06 -3.54
CA LEU A 272 -2.20 23.97 -2.18
C LEU A 272 -1.31 22.73 -2.00
N LEU A 273 -1.71 21.61 -2.59
CA LEU A 273 -0.95 20.36 -2.53
C LEU A 273 0.36 20.44 -3.34
N ALA A 274 0.34 21.08 -4.51
CA ALA A 274 1.53 21.33 -5.33
C ALA A 274 2.51 22.26 -4.61
N ASP A 275 2.02 23.35 -4.01
CA ASP A 275 2.83 24.28 -3.23
C ASP A 275 3.49 23.57 -2.03
N LYS A 276 2.72 22.71 -1.35
CA LYS A 276 3.23 21.87 -0.27
C LYS A 276 4.27 20.87 -0.76
N GLY A 277 4.03 20.18 -1.88
CA GLY A 277 5.01 19.27 -2.48
C GLY A 277 6.33 19.98 -2.79
N ASN A 278 6.28 21.19 -3.32
CA ASN A 278 7.46 22.03 -3.57
C ASN A 278 8.18 22.44 -2.26
N GLN A 279 7.42 22.79 -1.23
CA GLN A 279 7.97 23.09 0.09
C GLN A 279 8.71 21.87 0.67
N VAL A 280 8.10 20.69 0.62
CA VAL A 280 8.68 19.44 1.12
C VAL A 280 9.91 19.03 0.31
N LEU A 281 9.91 19.22 -1.02
CA LEU A 281 11.10 19.04 -1.86
C LEU A 281 12.26 19.93 -1.41
N ASN A 282 12.00 21.18 -1.05
CA ASN A 282 13.04 22.09 -0.56
C ASN A 282 13.53 21.72 0.84
N LYS A 283 12.64 21.27 1.73
CA LYS A 283 13.04 20.68 3.03
C LYS A 283 13.94 19.47 2.82
N PHE A 284 13.58 18.57 1.91
CA PHE A 284 14.38 17.38 1.63
C PHE A 284 15.75 17.70 1.01
N LYS A 285 15.85 18.68 0.11
CA LYS A 285 17.16 19.19 -0.36
C LYS A 285 18.02 19.73 0.78
N THR A 286 17.39 20.37 1.76
CA THR A 286 18.07 20.84 2.97
C THR A 286 18.57 19.67 3.81
N ILE A 287 17.79 18.60 3.97
CA ILE A 287 18.22 17.34 4.60
C ILE A 287 19.42 16.75 3.87
N GLN A 288 19.36 16.64 2.54
CA GLN A 288 20.46 16.12 1.74
C GLN A 288 21.75 16.93 1.97
N THR A 289 21.64 18.26 1.97
CA THR A 289 22.79 19.14 2.23
C THR A 289 23.31 19.01 3.65
N LYS A 290 22.41 19.01 4.65
CA LYS A 290 22.72 18.94 6.08
C LYS A 290 23.45 17.65 6.46
N PHE A 291 23.03 16.52 5.89
CA PHE A 291 23.61 15.20 6.18
C PHE A 291 24.63 14.72 5.14
N GLY A 292 24.99 15.56 4.15
CA GLY A 292 25.98 15.22 3.13
C GLY A 292 25.56 14.07 2.21
N GLU A 293 24.27 13.94 1.94
CA GLU A 293 23.72 12.92 1.04
C GLU A 293 23.72 13.39 -0.42
N SER A 294 23.77 12.43 -1.34
CA SER A 294 23.73 12.72 -2.78
C SER A 294 22.40 13.39 -3.17
N PRO A 295 22.41 14.40 -4.08
CA PRO A 295 21.18 15.02 -4.57
C PRO A 295 20.26 14.02 -5.30
N ASN A 296 20.81 12.91 -5.79
CA ASN A 296 20.06 11.86 -6.49
C ASN A 296 19.47 10.81 -5.53
N LYS A 297 19.82 10.86 -4.24
CA LYS A 297 19.29 9.91 -3.26
C LYS A 297 17.81 10.20 -2.99
N SER A 298 16.96 9.19 -3.09
CA SER A 298 15.52 9.36 -2.91
C SER A 298 15.16 9.58 -1.43
N SER A 299 13.96 10.12 -1.20
CA SER A 299 13.45 10.36 0.14
C SER A 299 13.17 9.05 0.88
N ASP A 300 12.53 8.11 0.20
CA ASP A 300 12.23 6.76 0.68
C ASP A 300 13.50 6.03 1.14
N GLU A 301 14.59 6.04 0.34
CA GLU A 301 15.87 5.44 0.72
C GLU A 301 16.46 6.10 1.99
N THR A 302 16.40 7.42 2.07
CA THR A 302 16.92 8.17 3.22
C THR A 302 16.13 7.86 4.49
N PHE A 303 14.80 7.87 4.40
CA PHE A 303 13.92 7.52 5.53
C PHE A 303 14.10 6.06 5.94
N ALA A 304 14.26 5.13 4.98
CA ALA A 304 14.49 3.72 5.26
C ALA A 304 15.78 3.49 6.07
N ILE A 305 16.87 4.17 5.70
CA ILE A 305 18.14 4.09 6.44
C ILE A 305 17.96 4.59 7.87
N VAL A 306 17.34 5.76 8.06
CA VAL A 306 17.16 6.33 9.40
C VAL A 306 16.21 5.47 10.23
N SER A 307 15.09 5.00 9.66
CA SER A 307 14.14 4.09 10.30
C SER A 307 14.81 2.81 10.77
N GLN A 308 15.59 2.15 9.91
CA GLN A 308 16.30 0.92 10.26
C GLN A 308 17.33 1.15 11.38
N PHE A 309 18.01 2.30 11.37
CA PHE A 309 18.91 2.69 12.44
C PHE A 309 18.15 2.94 13.75
N MET A 310 17.03 3.67 13.74
CA MET A 310 16.18 3.91 14.92
C MET A 310 15.65 2.61 15.53
N GLN A 311 15.22 1.67 14.69
CA GLN A 311 14.78 0.34 15.15
C GLN A 311 15.93 -0.44 15.83
N SER A 312 17.13 -0.38 15.25
CA SER A 312 18.32 -1.02 15.81
C SER A 312 18.72 -0.39 17.15
N LEU A 313 18.67 0.94 17.23
CA LEU A 313 18.94 1.70 18.45
C LEU A 313 17.95 1.35 19.56
N LYS A 314 16.64 1.37 19.26
CA LYS A 314 15.55 1.01 20.19
C LYS A 314 15.71 -0.42 20.71
N LYS A 315 16.02 -1.36 19.82
CA LYS A 315 16.27 -2.77 20.18
C LYS A 315 17.41 -2.91 21.17
N VAL A 316 18.55 -2.24 20.91
CA VAL A 316 19.73 -2.29 21.78
C VAL A 316 19.47 -1.63 23.13
N LYS A 317 18.83 -0.45 23.15
CA LYS A 317 18.42 0.26 24.38
C LYS A 317 17.57 -0.63 25.28
N LEU A 318 16.54 -1.26 24.71
CA LEU A 318 15.65 -2.18 25.45
C LEU A 318 16.38 -3.43 25.95
N GLN A 319 17.30 -3.98 25.16
CA GLN A 319 18.10 -5.14 25.56
C GLN A 319 18.99 -4.79 26.77
N GLN A 320 19.66 -3.64 26.76
CA GLN A 320 20.53 -3.20 27.86
C GLN A 320 19.74 -2.90 29.14
N GLN A 321 18.56 -2.28 29.04
CA GLN A 321 17.67 -2.04 30.18
C GLN A 321 17.20 -3.34 30.85
N ARG A 322 16.91 -4.39 30.06
CA ARG A 322 16.53 -5.71 30.59
C ARG A 322 17.66 -6.39 31.36
N VAL A 323 18.90 -6.25 30.88
CA VAL A 323 20.10 -6.83 31.52
C VAL A 323 20.45 -6.06 32.81
N ALA A 324 20.30 -4.74 32.82
CA ALA A 324 20.54 -3.90 34.00
C ALA A 324 19.61 -4.25 35.19
N GLY A 325 18.36 -4.65 34.93
CA GLY A 325 17.40 -5.04 35.96
C GLY A 325 17.64 -6.44 36.59
N GLN A 326 18.56 -7.25 36.05
CA GLN A 326 18.77 -8.66 36.46
C GLN A 326 20.10 -8.94 37.18
N ASN A 327 20.80 -7.90 37.66
CA ASN A 327 22.14 -7.97 38.28
C ASN A 327 23.27 -8.49 37.34
N LYS A 328 24.21 -7.57 37.01
CA LYS A 328 25.66 -7.74 36.69
C LYS A 328 26.15 -7.54 35.24
N THR A 329 27.43 -7.12 35.21
CA THR A 329 28.42 -6.90 34.13
C THR A 329 28.38 -5.54 33.40
N PRO A 330 29.44 -4.70 33.57
CA PRO A 330 29.58 -3.47 32.79
C PRO A 330 29.80 -3.81 31.31
N VAL A 331 29.22 -3.00 30.42
CA VAL A 331 29.44 -3.11 28.97
C VAL A 331 30.93 -2.99 28.69
N LYS A 332 31.46 -3.91 27.87
CA LYS A 332 32.90 -4.02 27.57
C LYS A 332 33.43 -2.70 26.98
N SER A 333 34.66 -2.33 27.34
CA SER A 333 35.30 -1.10 26.85
C SER A 333 35.46 -1.12 25.32
N LEU A 334 35.51 0.06 24.69
CA LEU A 334 35.69 0.22 23.24
C LEU A 334 36.90 -0.57 22.70
N ALA A 335 38.01 -0.55 23.44
CA ALA A 335 39.20 -1.32 23.12
C ALA A 335 38.94 -2.83 23.08
N ALA A 336 38.12 -3.37 23.98
CA ALA A 336 37.74 -4.78 24.00
C ALA A 336 36.77 -5.17 22.87
N VAL A 337 35.96 -4.24 22.36
CA VAL A 337 35.11 -4.50 21.17
C VAL A 337 35.95 -4.57 19.88
N LEU A 338 37.10 -3.88 19.84
CA LEU A 338 37.89 -3.65 18.62
C LEU A 338 39.21 -4.43 18.53
N GLN A 339 39.94 -4.60 19.64
CA GLN A 339 41.14 -5.47 19.66
C GLN A 339 40.79 -6.93 19.36
N GLU A 340 39.54 -7.31 19.55
CA GLU A 340 39.02 -8.66 19.37
C GLU A 340 38.52 -8.96 17.95
N SER A 341 38.28 -7.93 17.13
CA SER A 341 37.81 -8.07 15.73
C SER A 341 38.94 -8.04 14.69
N LEU A 342 40.17 -7.66 15.07
CA LEU A 342 41.35 -7.54 14.17
C LEU A 342 42.26 -8.80 14.11
N GLN A 343 41.87 -9.93 14.70
CA GLN A 343 42.72 -11.15 14.74
C GLN A 343 42.40 -12.23 13.67
N GLU A 344 41.45 -12.00 12.76
CA GLU A 344 41.17 -12.93 11.65
C GLU A 344 41.24 -12.23 10.29
N GLU A 345 42.44 -11.78 9.89
CA GLU A 345 42.80 -11.72 8.47
C GLU A 345 43.69 -12.94 8.19
N PRO A 346 43.33 -13.86 7.27
CA PRO A 346 44.21 -14.96 6.92
C PRO A 346 45.45 -14.40 6.21
N SER A 347 46.61 -14.60 6.85
CA SER A 347 47.93 -14.36 6.31
C SER A 347 48.10 -15.04 4.94
N ARG A 348 48.01 -14.26 3.86
CA ARG A 348 48.63 -14.66 2.58
C ARG A 348 50.08 -14.22 2.61
N ASP A 349 50.90 -15.19 2.98
CA ASP A 349 52.35 -15.14 2.87
C ASP A 349 52.76 -14.75 1.45
N SER A 350 53.74 -13.86 1.37
CA SER A 350 54.37 -13.45 0.14
C SER A 350 55.84 -13.78 0.27
N THR A 351 56.33 -14.77 -0.46
CA THR A 351 57.67 -14.73 -1.07
C THR A 351 57.83 -15.76 -2.17
N ARG A 352 58.03 -15.22 -3.39
CA ARG A 352 58.90 -15.68 -4.49
C ARG A 352 58.73 -17.09 -5.06
N ASP A 353 58.28 -17.11 -6.31
CA ASP A 353 59.26 -17.39 -7.38
C ASP A 353 58.95 -16.59 -8.66
N SER A 354 60.00 -16.15 -9.34
CA SER A 354 59.94 -15.30 -10.54
C SER A 354 60.18 -16.11 -11.81
N GLN A 355 59.65 -15.59 -12.92
CA GLN A 355 59.98 -15.88 -14.33
C GLN A 355 59.37 -17.15 -14.96
N LYS A 356 58.36 -16.94 -15.83
CA LYS A 356 58.54 -17.06 -17.29
C LYS A 356 57.30 -16.67 -18.10
N SER A 357 57.55 -15.76 -19.05
CA SER A 357 56.99 -15.62 -20.41
C SER A 357 55.47 -15.71 -20.67
N MET A 358 54.95 -14.65 -21.30
CA MET A 358 53.77 -14.68 -22.18
C MET A 358 53.92 -15.73 -23.31
N PRO A 359 52.82 -16.27 -23.85
CA PRO A 359 52.25 -15.68 -25.07
C PRO A 359 50.71 -15.69 -25.18
N GLU A 360 50.30 -15.00 -26.24
CA GLU A 360 48.99 -14.66 -26.81
C GLU A 360 47.88 -15.72 -26.90
N SER A 361 46.65 -15.18 -26.90
CA SER A 361 45.49 -15.46 -27.79
C SER A 361 45.08 -16.91 -28.11
N LYS A 362 43.83 -17.27 -27.75
CA LYS A 362 42.84 -17.96 -28.62
C LYS A 362 41.49 -18.18 -27.93
N LYS A 363 40.40 -17.78 -28.58
CA LYS A 363 39.08 -18.45 -28.46
C LYS A 363 39.19 -19.86 -29.09
N PRO A 364 38.37 -20.84 -28.65
CA PRO A 364 37.16 -21.13 -29.42
C PRO A 364 35.94 -21.61 -28.60
N ASP A 365 34.82 -21.68 -29.31
CA ASP A 365 33.50 -22.17 -28.94
C ASP A 365 33.44 -23.63 -28.45
N GLY A 366 32.34 -23.96 -27.75
CA GLY A 366 31.66 -25.24 -28.00
C GLY A 366 31.20 -26.07 -26.79
N ARG A 367 29.91 -25.95 -26.47
CA ARG A 367 28.95 -26.98 -25.97
C ARG A 367 29.40 -27.97 -24.88
N GLY A 368 28.74 -27.85 -23.73
CA GLY A 368 28.58 -28.92 -22.75
C GLY A 368 27.30 -28.73 -21.94
N SER A 369 26.20 -29.29 -22.42
CA SER A 369 24.96 -29.50 -21.69
C SER A 369 25.16 -30.46 -20.52
N VAL A 370 24.52 -30.18 -19.35
CA VAL A 370 23.74 -31.11 -18.49
C VAL A 370 23.48 -30.47 -17.12
N GLY A 371 22.22 -30.50 -16.68
CA GLY A 371 21.88 -30.66 -15.25
C GLY A 371 21.29 -29.45 -14.50
N LEU A 372 20.04 -29.05 -14.80
CA LEU A 372 19.24 -28.24 -13.88
C LEU A 372 19.00 -29.02 -12.58
N LYS A 373 19.61 -28.58 -11.47
CA LYS A 373 19.14 -28.87 -10.11
C LYS A 373 18.43 -27.64 -9.56
N ARG A 374 17.11 -27.79 -9.37
CA ARG A 374 16.25 -26.86 -8.64
C ARG A 374 16.69 -26.79 -7.17
N GLY A 375 17.10 -25.61 -6.73
CA GLY A 375 17.26 -25.25 -5.32
C GLY A 375 16.48 -23.97 -5.05
N ASN A 376 15.37 -24.08 -4.33
CA ASN A 376 14.56 -22.95 -3.88
C ASN A 376 15.30 -22.15 -2.82
N SER A 377 15.50 -20.86 -3.05
CA SER A 377 15.70 -19.86 -1.99
C SER A 377 15.17 -18.52 -2.50
N THR A 378 13.85 -18.34 -2.38
CA THR A 378 13.20 -17.04 -2.48
C THR A 378 13.22 -16.40 -1.11
N THR A 379 14.14 -15.47 -0.89
CA THR A 379 14.12 -14.55 0.25
C THR A 379 13.71 -13.18 -0.29
N SER A 380 12.40 -12.93 -0.38
CA SER A 380 11.85 -11.60 -0.63
C SER A 380 11.60 -10.93 0.71
N ILE A 381 12.32 -9.85 1.00
CA ILE A 381 12.08 -8.99 2.17
C ILE A 381 11.00 -7.98 1.82
N ALA A 382 10.11 -7.75 2.80
CA ALA A 382 8.73 -7.32 2.66
C ALA A 382 8.53 -5.79 2.59
N THR A 383 7.58 -5.41 1.74
CA THR A 383 6.85 -4.11 1.70
C THR A 383 6.02 -3.89 2.95
N THR A 384 5.90 -2.65 3.42
CA THR A 384 5.01 -2.22 4.52
C THR A 384 3.55 -2.65 4.28
N ARG A 385 3.07 -3.62 5.05
CA ARG A 385 1.65 -4.02 5.06
C ARG A 385 1.21 -4.20 6.52
N PRO A 386 -0.04 -3.88 6.90
CA PRO A 386 -0.52 -4.07 8.27
C PRO A 386 -0.57 -5.57 8.56
N THR A 387 0.50 -6.20 9.02
CA THR A 387 0.48 -7.63 9.40
C THR A 387 0.14 -7.72 10.87
N ILE A 388 -1.02 -8.31 11.20
CA ILE A 388 -1.35 -8.67 12.57
C ILE A 388 -1.00 -10.13 12.81
N GLU A 389 -0.39 -10.39 13.96
CA GLU A 389 -0.11 -11.71 14.48
C GLU A 389 -0.46 -11.75 15.96
N GLY A 390 -0.91 -12.90 16.46
CA GLY A 390 -1.30 -12.99 17.85
C GLY A 390 -2.11 -14.22 18.19
N TYR A 391 -2.46 -14.34 19.47
CA TYR A 391 -3.23 -15.47 19.95
C TYR A 391 -4.72 -15.20 19.92
N LEU A 392 -5.46 -16.01 19.18
CA LEU A 392 -6.92 -16.03 19.19
C LEU A 392 -7.43 -17.40 19.62
N GLU A 393 -8.68 -17.45 20.07
CA GLU A 393 -9.37 -18.72 20.26
C GLU A 393 -10.14 -19.08 19.00
N LYS A 394 -9.78 -20.20 18.39
CA LYS A 394 -10.46 -20.74 17.22
C LYS A 394 -11.53 -21.72 17.65
N LEU A 395 -12.75 -21.61 17.13
CA LEU A 395 -13.76 -22.65 17.31
C LEU A 395 -13.35 -23.88 16.48
N SER A 396 -13.19 -25.02 17.16
CA SER A 396 -12.87 -26.32 16.57
C SER A 396 -14.00 -27.29 16.89
N GLY A 397 -14.54 -27.94 15.86
CA GLY A 397 -15.59 -28.94 15.97
C GLY A 397 -15.96 -29.37 14.56
N GLY A 398 -15.81 -30.67 14.26
CA GLY A 398 -16.28 -31.26 13.01
C GLY A 398 -17.60 -31.98 13.24
N THR A 399 -18.12 -32.64 12.21
CA THR A 399 -19.34 -33.48 12.27
C THR A 399 -19.31 -34.57 13.37
N HIS A 400 -18.14 -34.91 13.91
CA HIS A 400 -17.94 -35.96 14.92
C HIS A 400 -17.34 -35.49 16.27
N ARG A 401 -17.20 -34.19 16.52
CA ARG A 401 -16.64 -33.68 17.80
C ARG A 401 -17.41 -32.47 18.32
N HIS A 402 -17.62 -32.44 19.63
CA HIS A 402 -18.23 -31.29 20.30
C HIS A 402 -17.43 -29.99 20.04
N PRO A 403 -18.10 -28.86 19.78
CA PRO A 403 -17.43 -27.57 19.58
C PRO A 403 -16.62 -27.16 20.81
N LYS A 404 -15.36 -26.79 20.61
CA LYS A 404 -14.47 -26.28 21.66
C LYS A 404 -13.66 -25.10 21.15
N TRP A 405 -13.45 -24.10 22.00
CA TRP A 405 -12.53 -23.01 21.75
C TRP A 405 -11.09 -23.43 22.02
N ASP A 406 -10.25 -23.26 21.01
CA ASP A 406 -8.86 -23.67 20.97
C ASP A 406 -7.96 -22.44 20.83
N LYS A 407 -7.12 -22.15 21.83
CA LYS A 407 -6.11 -21.10 21.70
C LYS A 407 -5.09 -21.47 20.62
N ARG A 408 -4.91 -20.60 19.62
CA ARG A 408 -3.99 -20.77 18.50
C ARG A 408 -3.28 -19.45 18.22
N TYR A 409 -2.05 -19.53 17.73
CA TYR A 409 -1.33 -18.38 17.23
C TYR A 409 -1.69 -18.21 15.75
N PHE A 410 -1.98 -16.99 15.35
CA PHE A 410 -2.42 -16.62 14.01
C PHE A 410 -1.45 -15.62 13.40
N GLU A 411 -1.23 -15.75 12.10
CA GLU A 411 -0.37 -14.87 11.31
C GLU A 411 -1.03 -14.65 9.95
N VAL A 412 -1.20 -13.38 9.57
CA VAL A 412 -1.74 -13.03 8.25
C VAL A 412 -0.59 -12.91 7.25
N SER A 413 -0.60 -13.74 6.21
CA SER A 413 0.35 -13.60 5.12
C SER A 413 -0.10 -12.54 4.11
N ILE A 414 0.89 -11.97 3.43
CA ILE A 414 0.70 -11.01 2.33
C ILE A 414 -0.09 -11.56 1.14
N THR A 415 -0.30 -12.88 1.09
CA THR A 415 -1.01 -13.60 0.01
C THR A 415 -2.50 -13.80 0.32
N GLY A 416 -3.01 -13.25 1.43
CA GLY A 416 -4.42 -13.37 1.84
C GLY A 416 -4.74 -14.66 2.58
N HIS A 417 -3.72 -15.41 3.00
CA HIS A 417 -3.88 -16.57 3.89
C HIS A 417 -3.69 -16.17 5.35
N LEU A 418 -4.65 -16.55 6.20
CA LEU A 418 -4.53 -16.52 7.66
C LEU A 418 -4.06 -17.90 8.14
N HIS A 419 -2.79 -18.01 8.51
CA HIS A 419 -2.19 -19.24 9.03
C HIS A 419 -2.43 -19.37 10.52
N TYR A 420 -2.53 -20.61 11.02
CA TYR A 420 -2.59 -20.85 12.45
C TYR A 420 -1.78 -22.06 12.91
N SER A 421 -1.15 -21.91 14.08
CA SER A 421 -0.26 -22.88 14.71
C SER A 421 -0.52 -22.97 16.22
N LYS A 422 0.17 -23.89 16.93
CA LYS A 422 0.06 -23.95 18.40
C LYS A 422 0.88 -22.85 19.09
N LYS A 423 1.99 -22.43 18.48
CA LYS A 423 2.96 -21.45 19.00
C LYS A 423 3.59 -20.67 17.83
N PRO A 424 4.13 -19.46 18.07
CA PRO A 424 4.92 -18.74 17.09
C PRO A 424 6.04 -19.61 16.52
N ASN A 425 6.29 -19.54 15.21
CA ASN A 425 7.30 -20.33 14.48
C ASN A 425 7.12 -21.87 14.54
N ASP A 426 5.96 -22.36 14.94
CA ASP A 426 5.62 -23.80 14.91
C ASP A 426 5.04 -24.22 13.55
N LYS A 427 4.98 -25.52 13.27
CA LYS A 427 4.38 -26.06 12.05
C LYS A 427 2.91 -25.63 11.94
N ASN A 428 2.55 -25.06 10.79
CA ASN A 428 1.18 -24.66 10.48
C ASN A 428 0.22 -25.85 10.64
N LEU A 429 -0.81 -25.67 11.46
CA LEU A 429 -1.91 -26.63 11.63
C LEU A 429 -2.95 -26.50 10.52
N GLY A 430 -3.01 -25.33 9.88
CA GLY A 430 -3.88 -25.03 8.76
C GLY A 430 -3.84 -23.57 8.37
N SER A 431 -4.63 -23.22 7.37
CA SER A 431 -4.77 -21.85 6.88
C SER A 431 -6.21 -21.58 6.45
N VAL A 432 -6.60 -20.32 6.47
CA VAL A 432 -7.86 -19.82 5.92
C VAL A 432 -7.52 -18.92 4.74
N TYR A 433 -8.09 -19.20 3.56
CA TYR A 433 -7.97 -18.28 2.44
C TYR A 433 -9.11 -17.26 2.52
N MET A 434 -8.77 -15.98 2.59
CA MET A 434 -9.72 -14.91 2.93
C MET A 434 -10.19 -14.09 1.72
N LYS A 435 -9.60 -14.30 0.54
CA LYS A 435 -9.91 -13.50 -0.65
C LYS A 435 -11.39 -13.64 -1.02
N GLY A 436 -12.12 -12.53 -1.02
CA GLY A 436 -13.55 -12.48 -1.34
C GLY A 436 -14.48 -13.08 -0.27
N ALA A 437 -13.95 -13.56 0.85
CA ALA A 437 -14.75 -14.09 1.95
C ALA A 437 -15.36 -12.94 2.77
N PRO A 438 -16.68 -12.94 3.04
CA PRO A 438 -17.26 -12.03 4.03
C PRO A 438 -16.62 -12.22 5.41
N ILE A 439 -16.14 -11.13 6.00
CA ILE A 439 -15.53 -11.10 7.34
C ILE A 439 -16.31 -10.08 8.16
N ARG A 440 -16.81 -10.50 9.33
CA ARG A 440 -17.64 -9.66 10.19
C ARG A 440 -17.56 -10.08 11.65
N GLN A 441 -17.77 -9.12 12.55
CA GLN A 441 -18.03 -9.43 13.96
C GLN A 441 -19.43 -10.05 14.12
N ASN A 442 -19.54 -10.98 15.06
CA ASN A 442 -20.80 -11.63 15.41
C ASN A 442 -21.67 -10.64 16.21
N ARG A 443 -22.97 -10.59 15.89
CA ARG A 443 -23.93 -9.70 16.56
C ARG A 443 -24.24 -10.10 18.00
N GLU A 444 -24.08 -11.37 18.36
CA GLU A 444 -24.39 -11.88 19.71
C GLU A 444 -23.17 -11.84 20.66
N ASP A 445 -21.96 -11.97 20.12
CA ASP A 445 -20.70 -11.81 20.88
C ASP A 445 -19.72 -11.00 20.01
N PRO A 446 -19.57 -9.69 20.25
CA PRO A 446 -18.78 -8.81 19.39
C PRO A 446 -17.27 -9.12 19.43
N ARG A 447 -16.82 -9.94 20.39
CA ARG A 447 -15.46 -10.49 20.45
C ARG A 447 -15.22 -11.62 19.43
N VAL A 448 -16.28 -12.11 18.79
CA VAL A 448 -16.21 -13.21 17.83
C VAL A 448 -16.21 -12.68 16.40
N ILE A 449 -15.16 -12.99 15.67
CA ILE A 449 -15.00 -12.71 14.24
C ILE A 449 -15.42 -13.95 13.46
N VAL A 450 -16.24 -13.75 12.44
CA VAL A 450 -16.73 -14.79 11.53
C VAL A 450 -16.15 -14.55 10.14
N ILE A 451 -15.47 -15.56 9.60
CA ILE A 451 -14.94 -15.59 8.23
C ILE A 451 -15.75 -16.63 7.44
N GLU A 452 -16.48 -16.19 6.43
CA GLU A 452 -17.37 -17.01 5.61
C GLU A 452 -16.66 -17.41 4.31
N THR A 453 -16.00 -18.56 4.30
CA THR A 453 -15.39 -19.12 3.07
C THR A 453 -16.39 -20.03 2.36
N GLU A 454 -16.17 -20.32 1.07
CA GLU A 454 -17.05 -21.19 0.26
C GLU A 454 -17.30 -22.56 0.92
N ASP A 455 -16.29 -23.12 1.60
CA ASP A 455 -16.36 -24.46 2.18
C ASP A 455 -16.85 -24.50 3.64
N ARG A 456 -16.63 -23.42 4.40
CA ARG A 456 -16.84 -23.41 5.87
C ARG A 456 -16.86 -22.01 6.48
N HIS A 457 -17.51 -21.92 7.63
CA HIS A 457 -17.47 -20.73 8.49
C HIS A 457 -16.40 -20.91 9.57
N PHE A 458 -15.47 -19.97 9.66
CA PHE A 458 -14.50 -19.92 10.75
C PHE A 458 -14.97 -18.91 11.79
N LYS A 459 -14.94 -19.31 13.07
CA LYS A 459 -15.19 -18.42 14.19
C LYS A 459 -13.92 -18.28 15.02
N LEU A 460 -13.47 -17.04 15.19
CA LEU A 460 -12.31 -16.65 15.98
C LEU A 460 -12.77 -15.75 17.11
N ARG A 461 -12.27 -15.94 18.33
CA ARG A 461 -12.62 -15.14 19.50
C ARG A 461 -11.39 -14.44 20.06
N THR A 462 -11.50 -13.13 20.25
CA THR A 462 -10.50 -12.26 20.87
C THR A 462 -10.71 -12.17 22.39
N ARG A 463 -9.80 -11.50 23.10
CA ARG A 463 -9.96 -11.24 24.54
C ARG A 463 -10.95 -10.09 24.78
N THR A 464 -10.89 -9.04 23.96
CA THR A 464 -11.73 -7.84 24.09
C THR A 464 -12.40 -7.48 22.76
N GLU A 465 -13.41 -6.62 22.82
CA GLU A 465 -14.13 -6.16 21.63
C GLU A 465 -13.24 -5.29 20.75
N GLU A 466 -12.39 -4.46 21.35
CA GLU A 466 -11.42 -3.60 20.65
C GLU A 466 -10.44 -4.45 19.84
N GLU A 467 -9.91 -5.53 20.43
CA GLU A 467 -9.06 -6.49 19.71
C GLU A 467 -9.83 -7.15 18.55
N ALA A 468 -11.14 -7.39 18.70
CA ALA A 468 -11.94 -7.92 17.59
C ALA A 468 -12.11 -6.92 16.45
N VAL A 469 -12.18 -5.62 16.73
CA VAL A 469 -12.22 -4.57 15.72
C VAL A 469 -10.90 -4.54 14.94
N GLU A 470 -9.76 -4.47 15.64
CA GLU A 470 -8.42 -4.45 15.03
C GLU A 470 -8.18 -5.67 14.12
N TRP A 471 -8.48 -6.87 14.63
CA TRP A 471 -8.37 -8.08 13.82
C TRP A 471 -9.33 -8.07 12.64
N THR A 472 -10.57 -7.60 12.79
CA THR A 472 -11.55 -7.57 11.68
C THR A 472 -11.08 -6.63 10.57
N GLU A 473 -10.56 -5.45 10.90
CA GLU A 473 -10.03 -4.49 9.93
C GLU A 473 -8.88 -5.07 9.10
N VAL A 474 -7.89 -5.69 9.76
CA VAL A 474 -6.74 -6.29 9.08
C VAL A 474 -7.17 -7.48 8.21
N LEU A 475 -8.04 -8.35 8.72
CA LEU A 475 -8.53 -9.50 7.95
C LEU A 475 -9.36 -9.05 6.73
N CYS A 476 -10.20 -8.02 6.87
CA CYS A 476 -10.94 -7.40 5.76
C CYS A 476 -10.01 -6.80 4.70
N TYR A 477 -8.95 -6.12 5.14
CA TYR A 477 -7.95 -5.52 4.26
C TYR A 477 -7.27 -6.59 3.37
N TYR A 478 -6.79 -7.70 3.93
CA TYR A 478 -6.20 -8.77 3.11
C TYR A 478 -7.22 -9.63 2.37
N GLY A 479 -8.46 -9.70 2.86
CA GLY A 479 -9.56 -10.39 2.18
C GLY A 479 -10.04 -9.68 0.91
N THR A 480 -9.89 -8.37 0.83
CA THR A 480 -10.33 -7.55 -0.32
C THR A 480 -9.20 -7.26 -1.33
N ARG A 481 -7.96 -7.03 -0.86
CA ARG A 481 -6.86 -6.49 -1.70
C ARG A 481 -6.15 -7.48 -2.63
N CYS A 482 -6.55 -8.75 -2.68
CA CYS A 482 -5.90 -9.74 -3.56
C CYS A 482 -6.49 -9.80 -4.99
N MET A 483 -7.31 -8.84 -5.44
CA MET A 483 -7.79 -8.73 -6.83
C MET A 483 -6.84 -7.92 -7.73
N ASN A 484 -5.57 -8.30 -7.81
CA ASN A 484 -4.69 -7.92 -8.91
C ASN A 484 -4.12 -9.19 -9.55
#